data_AF-A0A349YN21-F1
#
_entry.id   AF-A0A349YN21-F1
#
_cell.length_a   1.000
_cell.length_b   1.000
_cell.length_c   1.000
_cell.angle_alpha   90.00
_cell.angle_beta   90.00
_cell.angle_gamma   90.00
#
_symmetry.space_group_name_H-M   'P 1'
#
loop_
_entity.id
_entity.type
_entity.pdbx_description
1 polymer ?
#
loop_
_entity_poly.entity_id
_entity_poly.type
_entity_poly.pdbx_seq_one_letter_code
_entity_poly.pdbx_strand_id
1 'polypeptide(L)'
;MSEESTEMSAEEMMAELARLQKDVEEKENIIMEKDKKLSEQEAELSDLREFKCGVEKEKQAMSVEKVMSEVKDFVDATKFAELRDEGLACDAENFDAWSNKVKATCFSAIQKKGLKKQTNTVWSFSAPNEPQNNEPTDFWSQMKSKYN
;
A
#
# COMPACT_ATOMS: atom_id res chain seq x y z
N MET A 1 68.75 -32.76 -5.94
CA MET A 1 67.53 -32.08 -6.40
C MET A 1 68.02 -30.91 -7.22
N SER A 2 67.96 -31.03 -8.55
CA SER A 2 68.45 -29.99 -9.45
C SER A 2 67.35 -28.96 -9.60
N GLU A 3 67.57 -27.76 -9.07
CA GLU A 3 66.74 -26.59 -9.34
C GLU A 3 66.93 -26.21 -10.82
N GLU A 4 65.94 -26.55 -11.63
CA GLU A 4 65.89 -26.19 -13.04
C GLU A 4 65.58 -24.69 -13.12
N SER A 5 66.63 -23.87 -13.12
CA SER A 5 66.54 -22.44 -13.38
C SER A 5 66.20 -22.24 -14.85
N THR A 6 64.93 -21.99 -15.14
CA THR A 6 64.43 -21.64 -16.47
C THR A 6 64.91 -20.23 -16.84
N GLU A 7 66.14 -20.13 -17.34
CA GLU A 7 66.59 -18.96 -18.08
C GLU A 7 65.83 -18.91 -19.42
N MET A 8 64.64 -18.29 -19.43
CA MET A 8 63.96 -17.94 -20.68
C MET A 8 64.86 -17.01 -21.50
N SER A 9 64.96 -17.25 -22.81
CA SER A 9 65.71 -16.37 -23.70
C SER A 9 65.14 -14.95 -23.65
N ALA A 10 65.99 -13.93 -23.83
CA ALA A 10 65.57 -12.52 -23.83
C ALA A 10 64.42 -12.23 -24.82
N GLU A 11 64.33 -13.01 -25.90
CA GLU A 11 63.25 -12.92 -26.90
C GLU A 11 61.93 -13.52 -26.42
N GLU A 12 61.97 -14.64 -25.68
CA GLU A 12 60.77 -15.24 -25.07
C GLU A 12 60.23 -14.34 -23.96
N MET A 13 61.13 -13.72 -23.18
CA MET A 13 60.77 -12.77 -22.13
C MET A 13 60.12 -11.50 -22.71
N MET A 14 60.60 -10.99 -23.85
CA MET A 14 59.97 -9.88 -24.56
C MET A 14 58.59 -10.25 -25.13
N ALA A 15 58.42 -11.45 -25.67
CA ALA A 15 57.14 -11.93 -26.18
C ALA A 15 56.10 -12.11 -25.05
N GLU A 16 56.53 -12.65 -23.91
CA GLU A 16 55.70 -12.78 -22.69
C GLU A 16 55.25 -11.40 -22.18
N LEU A 17 56.17 -10.42 -22.12
CA LEU A 17 55.86 -9.04 -21.72
C LEU A 17 54.85 -8.38 -22.67
N ALA A 18 55.02 -8.53 -23.99
CA ALA A 18 54.07 -7.99 -24.97
C ALA A 18 52.68 -8.63 -24.84
N ARG A 19 52.62 -9.95 -24.59
CA ARG A 19 51.36 -10.66 -24.33
C ARG A 19 50.69 -10.14 -23.07
N LEU A 20 51.43 -10.03 -21.97
CA LEU A 20 50.92 -9.53 -20.70
C LEU A 20 50.42 -8.09 -20.79
N GLN A 21 51.13 -7.23 -21.52
CA GLN A 21 50.74 -5.84 -21.71
C GLN A 21 49.41 -5.71 -22.47
N LYS A 22 49.21 -6.53 -23.50
CA LYS A 22 47.93 -6.61 -24.22
C LYS A 22 46.80 -7.12 -23.34
N ASP A 23 47.09 -8.13 -22.50
CA ASP A 23 46.13 -8.72 -21.57
C ASP A 23 45.68 -7.72 -20.50
N VAL A 24 46.60 -6.86 -20.04
CA VAL A 24 46.31 -5.76 -19.11
C VAL A 24 45.43 -4.72 -19.77
N GLU A 25 45.76 -4.29 -20.99
CA GLU A 25 44.98 -3.28 -21.73
C GLU A 25 43.55 -3.78 -22.03
N GLU A 26 43.39 -5.06 -22.38
CA GLU A 26 42.07 -5.68 -22.57
C GLU A 26 41.26 -5.72 -21.26
N LYS A 27 41.90 -6.08 -20.15
CA LYS A 27 41.27 -6.08 -18.82
C LYS A 27 40.89 -4.68 -18.36
N GLU A 28 41.72 -3.68 -18.59
CA GLU A 28 41.43 -2.27 -18.25
C GLU A 28 40.21 -1.75 -19.03
N ASN A 29 40.13 -2.05 -20.33
CA ASN A 29 38.97 -1.71 -21.15
C ASN A 29 37.68 -2.37 -20.62
N ILE A 30 37.76 -3.65 -20.26
CA ILE A 30 36.63 -4.39 -19.68
C ILE A 30 36.20 -3.81 -18.32
N ILE A 31 37.17 -3.39 -17.49
CA ILE A 31 36.89 -2.79 -16.18
C ILE A 31 36.18 -1.45 -16.37
N MET A 32 36.68 -0.57 -17.25
CA MET A 32 36.04 0.71 -17.55
C MET A 32 34.60 0.55 -18.05
N GLU A 33 34.35 -0.43 -18.94
CA GLU A 33 33.00 -0.70 -19.44
C GLU A 33 32.07 -1.19 -18.31
N LYS A 34 32.57 -2.06 -17.44
CA LYS A 34 31.81 -2.54 -16.27
C LYS A 34 31.50 -1.42 -15.28
N ASP A 35 32.48 -0.56 -14.98
CA ASP A 35 32.29 0.56 -14.06
C ASP A 35 31.26 1.56 -14.60
N LYS A 36 31.30 1.83 -15.91
CA LYS A 36 30.28 2.66 -16.56
C LYS A 36 28.89 2.05 -16.41
N LYS A 37 28.74 0.76 -16.73
CA LYS A 37 27.46 0.06 -16.61
C LYS A 37 26.96 0.02 -15.17
N LEU A 38 27.84 -0.17 -14.21
CA LEU A 38 27.50 -0.20 -12.79
C LEU A 38 27.01 1.17 -12.33
N SER A 39 27.67 2.25 -12.74
CA SER A 39 27.25 3.62 -12.46
C SER A 39 25.87 3.94 -13.07
N GLU A 40 25.61 3.52 -14.31
CA GLU A 40 24.30 3.68 -14.96
C GLU A 40 23.20 2.93 -14.18
N GLN A 41 23.48 1.69 -13.76
CA GLN A 41 22.54 0.89 -12.96
C GLN A 41 22.28 1.48 -11.56
N GLU A 42 23.29 2.05 -10.92
CA GLU A 42 23.13 2.73 -9.63
C GLU A 42 22.23 3.97 -9.75
N ALA A 43 22.39 4.74 -10.84
CA ALA A 43 21.52 5.87 -11.13
C ALA A 43 20.06 5.44 -11.35
N GLU A 44 19.83 4.42 -12.20
CA GLU A 44 18.48 3.88 -12.44
C GLU A 44 17.84 3.34 -11.16
N LEU A 45 18.61 2.65 -10.31
CA LEU A 45 18.11 2.14 -9.03
C LEU A 45 17.75 3.28 -8.07
N SER A 46 18.49 4.39 -8.08
CA SER A 46 18.15 5.58 -7.30
C SER A 46 16.82 6.16 -7.77
N ASP A 47 16.67 6.38 -9.07
CA ASP A 47 15.45 6.93 -9.67
C ASP A 47 14.23 6.03 -9.42
N LEU A 48 14.39 4.70 -9.52
CA LEU A 48 13.35 3.72 -9.23
C LEU A 48 12.92 3.77 -7.75
N ARG A 49 13.85 3.96 -6.81
CA ARG A 49 13.55 4.07 -5.38
C ARG A 49 12.80 5.36 -5.07
N GLU A 50 13.21 6.48 -5.67
CA GLU A 50 12.52 7.76 -5.54
C GLU A 50 11.10 7.70 -6.12
N PHE A 51 10.96 7.12 -7.33
CA PHE A 51 9.65 6.91 -7.95
C PHE A 51 8.74 6.04 -7.08
N LYS A 52 9.25 4.92 -6.56
CA LYS A 52 8.49 4.05 -5.66
C LYS A 52 8.03 4.80 -4.40
N CYS A 53 8.92 5.57 -3.78
CA CYS A 53 8.58 6.40 -2.62
C CYS A 53 7.49 7.44 -2.96
N GLY A 54 7.58 8.06 -4.14
CA GLY A 54 6.57 9.00 -4.64
C GLY A 54 5.20 8.35 -4.82
N VAL A 55 5.15 7.19 -5.48
CA VAL A 55 3.91 6.44 -5.72
C VAL A 55 3.26 5.97 -4.42
N GLU A 56 4.05 5.50 -3.45
CA GLU A 56 3.53 5.07 -2.15
C GLU A 56 2.93 6.25 -1.37
N LYS A 57 3.60 7.41 -1.35
CA LYS A 57 3.05 8.65 -0.78
C LYS A 57 1.78 9.11 -1.48
N GLU A 58 1.72 9.01 -2.81
CA GLU A 58 0.53 9.39 -3.58
C GLU A 58 -0.67 8.48 -3.27
N LYS A 59 -0.45 7.16 -3.21
CA LYS A 59 -1.49 6.20 -2.82
C LYS A 59 -1.99 6.43 -1.40
N GLN A 60 -1.09 6.76 -0.50
CA GLN A 60 -1.44 7.08 0.88
C GLN A 60 -2.27 8.37 0.93
N ALA A 61 -1.83 9.43 0.24
CA ALA A 61 -2.56 10.69 0.16
C ALA A 61 -3.97 10.47 -0.42
N MET A 62 -4.11 9.70 -1.52
CA MET A 62 -5.41 9.33 -2.07
C MET A 62 -6.31 8.58 -1.06
N SER A 63 -5.73 7.68 -0.27
CA SER A 63 -6.49 6.92 0.73
C SER A 63 -6.96 7.81 1.88
N VAL A 64 -6.10 8.71 2.35
CA VAL A 64 -6.44 9.76 3.33
C VAL A 64 -7.55 10.65 2.78
N GLU A 65 -7.43 11.16 1.56
CA GLU A 65 -8.46 12.00 0.93
C GLU A 65 -9.80 11.30 0.81
N LYS A 66 -9.80 10.01 0.46
CA LYS A 66 -11.04 9.22 0.37
C LYS A 66 -11.75 9.17 1.72
N VAL A 67 -11.02 8.82 2.79
CA VAL A 67 -11.59 8.78 4.14
C VAL A 67 -12.07 10.16 4.55
N MET A 68 -11.27 11.21 4.33
CA MET A 68 -11.65 12.59 4.66
C MET A 68 -12.90 13.05 3.89
N SER A 69 -13.06 12.67 2.61
CA SER A 69 -14.27 12.98 1.84
C SER A 69 -15.52 12.32 2.40
N GLU A 70 -15.42 11.11 2.97
CA GLU A 70 -16.56 10.42 3.59
C GLU A 70 -17.04 11.11 4.88
N VAL A 71 -16.14 11.83 5.57
CA VAL A 71 -16.42 12.46 6.87
C VAL A 71 -16.49 13.98 6.86
N LYS A 72 -16.24 14.62 5.71
CA LYS A 72 -16.30 16.08 5.54
C LYS A 72 -17.61 16.72 6.02
N ASP A 73 -18.73 16.04 5.82
CA ASP A 73 -20.06 16.59 6.16
C ASP A 73 -20.39 16.45 7.66
N PHE A 74 -19.60 15.69 8.41
CA PHE A 74 -19.87 15.34 9.81
C PHE A 74 -18.90 15.98 10.81
N VAL A 75 -17.83 16.63 10.32
CA VAL A 75 -16.73 17.17 11.12
C VAL A 75 -16.56 18.67 10.86
N ASP A 76 -16.27 19.43 11.92
CA ASP A 76 -15.99 20.86 11.80
C ASP A 76 -14.65 21.11 11.08
N ALA A 77 -14.56 22.20 10.31
CA ALA A 77 -13.42 22.49 9.42
C ALA A 77 -12.05 22.47 10.12
N THR A 78 -11.98 22.85 11.40
CA THR A 78 -10.73 22.82 12.19
C THR A 78 -10.30 21.40 12.52
N LYS A 79 -11.22 20.52 12.96
CA LYS A 79 -10.91 19.10 13.21
C LYS A 79 -10.61 18.36 11.91
N PHE A 80 -11.22 18.79 10.80
CA PHE A 80 -10.98 18.22 9.49
C PHE A 80 -9.53 18.43 9.04
N ALA A 81 -8.98 19.64 9.20
CA ALA A 81 -7.59 19.92 8.87
C ALA A 81 -6.62 19.09 9.74
N GLU A 82 -6.87 19.05 11.06
CA GLU A 82 -6.05 18.26 12.01
C GLU A 82 -6.03 16.76 11.65
N LEU A 83 -7.19 16.16 11.36
CA LEU A 83 -7.29 14.73 11.04
C LEU A 83 -6.66 14.39 9.68
N ARG A 84 -6.75 15.32 8.71
CA ARG A 84 -6.10 15.19 7.41
C ARG A 84 -4.58 15.18 7.56
N ASP A 85 -4.03 16.12 8.32
CA ASP A 85 -2.60 16.20 8.57
C ASP A 85 -2.08 14.98 9.35
N GLU A 86 -2.86 14.51 10.33
CA GLU A 86 -2.58 13.26 11.06
C GLU A 86 -2.60 12.02 10.13
N GLY A 87 -3.48 12.00 9.13
CA GLY A 87 -3.57 10.90 8.16
C GLY A 87 -2.41 10.88 7.15
N LEU A 88 -1.98 12.06 6.70
CA LEU A 88 -0.81 12.24 5.82
C LEU A 88 0.52 11.93 6.52
N ALA A 89 0.58 12.10 7.85
CA ALA A 89 1.74 11.76 8.66
C ALA A 89 1.73 10.32 9.18
N CYS A 90 0.64 9.56 8.99
CA CYS A 90 0.51 8.21 9.51
C CYS A 90 1.39 7.22 8.72
N ASP A 91 1.82 6.11 9.30
CA ASP A 91 2.47 5.03 8.54
C ASP A 91 1.41 4.11 7.92
N ALA A 92 1.76 3.41 6.84
CA ALA A 92 0.83 2.50 6.13
C ALA A 92 0.24 1.41 7.06
N GLU A 93 0.98 0.96 8.07
CA GLU A 93 0.53 -0.01 9.06
C GLU A 93 -0.52 0.56 10.03
N ASN A 94 -0.43 1.86 10.32
CA ASN A 94 -1.30 2.55 11.27
C ASN A 94 -2.49 3.25 10.58
N PHE A 95 -2.54 3.24 9.24
CA PHE A 95 -3.59 3.90 8.46
C PHE A 95 -5.00 3.37 8.80
N ASP A 96 -5.15 2.05 9.01
CA ASP A 96 -6.47 1.48 9.37
C ASP A 96 -6.92 1.91 10.76
N ALA A 97 -5.99 1.95 11.72
CA ALA A 97 -6.26 2.47 13.06
C ALA A 97 -6.66 3.96 13.02
N TRP A 98 -5.97 4.77 12.21
CA TRP A 98 -6.32 6.17 11.96
C TRP A 98 -7.70 6.30 11.29
N SER A 99 -7.99 5.53 10.24
CA SER A 99 -9.29 5.53 9.54
C SER A 99 -10.44 5.19 10.50
N ASN A 100 -10.24 4.17 11.34
CA ASN A 100 -11.21 3.79 12.37
C ASN A 100 -11.38 4.88 13.43
N LYS A 101 -10.30 5.54 13.86
CA LYS A 101 -10.35 6.71 14.76
C LYS A 101 -11.14 7.84 14.14
N VAL A 102 -10.86 8.21 12.89
CA VAL A 102 -11.58 9.25 12.14
C VAL A 102 -13.06 8.91 12.08
N LYS A 103 -13.43 7.71 11.63
CA LYS A 103 -14.83 7.27 11.57
C LYS A 103 -15.50 7.30 12.96
N ALA A 104 -14.84 6.83 14.01
CA ALA A 104 -15.37 6.86 15.38
C ALA A 104 -15.58 8.28 15.91
N THR A 105 -14.64 9.20 15.65
CA THR A 105 -14.80 10.61 16.04
C THR A 105 -16.02 11.23 15.35
N CYS A 106 -16.25 10.88 14.08
CA CYS A 106 -17.41 11.34 13.32
C CYS A 106 -18.72 10.75 13.83
N PHE A 107 -18.77 9.43 14.11
CA PHE A 107 -19.92 8.80 14.74
C PHE A 107 -20.26 9.42 16.11
N SER A 108 -19.25 9.73 16.92
CA SER A 108 -19.46 10.39 18.21
C SER A 108 -19.97 11.82 18.07
N ALA A 109 -19.53 12.55 17.03
CA ALA A 109 -20.00 13.90 16.73
C ALA A 109 -21.47 13.89 16.27
N ILE A 110 -21.87 12.91 15.47
CA ILE A 110 -23.26 12.69 15.04
C ILE A 110 -24.15 12.37 16.25
N GLN A 111 -23.69 11.53 17.19
CA GLN A 111 -24.42 11.24 18.43
C GLN A 111 -24.58 12.49 19.32
N LYS A 112 -23.54 13.33 19.42
CA LYS A 112 -23.57 14.57 20.21
C LYS A 112 -24.41 15.68 19.57
N LYS A 113 -24.51 15.75 18.24
CA LYS A 113 -25.41 16.69 17.51
C LYS A 113 -26.90 16.33 17.63
N GLY A 114 -27.25 15.28 18.37
CA GLY A 114 -28.65 14.98 18.70
C GLY A 114 -29.41 14.42 17.51
N LEU A 115 -28.90 13.34 16.89
CA LEU A 115 -29.77 12.48 16.10
C LEU A 115 -30.79 11.86 17.08
N LYS A 116 -32.03 12.38 17.06
CA LYS A 116 -33.15 11.83 17.82
C LYS A 116 -33.10 10.31 17.65
N LYS A 117 -32.89 9.57 18.74
CA LYS A 117 -32.97 8.11 18.77
C LYS A 117 -34.27 7.72 18.08
N GLN A 118 -34.21 7.28 16.82
CA GLN A 118 -35.29 6.44 16.33
C GLN A 118 -35.21 5.18 17.17
N THR A 119 -36.25 4.98 17.96
CA THR A 119 -36.44 3.86 18.90
C THR A 119 -36.72 2.56 18.15
N ASN A 120 -35.98 2.29 17.07
CA ASN A 120 -35.97 0.98 16.42
C ASN A 120 -34.58 0.37 16.60
N THR A 121 -34.23 0.18 17.86
CA THR A 121 -33.03 -0.53 18.27
C THR A 121 -33.29 -2.02 18.07
N VAL A 122 -32.26 -2.77 17.63
CA VAL A 122 -32.23 -4.23 17.40
C VAL A 122 -32.83 -5.08 18.55
N TRP A 123 -33.04 -4.49 19.73
CA TRP A 123 -33.78 -5.07 20.85
C TRP A 123 -35.31 -5.14 20.70
N SER A 124 -35.91 -4.46 19.71
CA SER A 124 -37.33 -4.63 19.39
C SER A 124 -37.65 -6.00 18.77
N PHE A 125 -36.63 -6.77 18.35
CA PHE A 125 -36.80 -8.13 17.83
C PHE A 125 -37.23 -9.13 18.93
N SER A 126 -37.08 -8.78 20.21
CA SER A 126 -37.46 -9.63 21.35
C SER A 126 -38.73 -9.14 22.07
N ALA A 127 -39.32 -8.03 21.63
CA ALA A 127 -40.61 -7.60 22.14
C ALA A 127 -41.70 -8.54 21.59
N PRO A 128 -42.49 -9.21 22.44
CA PRO A 128 -43.61 -10.03 21.96
C PRO A 128 -44.55 -9.14 21.14
N ASN A 129 -44.69 -9.43 19.85
CA ASN A 129 -45.70 -8.77 19.03
C ASN A 129 -47.08 -9.21 19.54
N GLU A 130 -47.93 -8.23 19.87
CA GLU A 130 -49.36 -8.49 20.04
C GLU A 130 -49.89 -9.17 18.76
N PRO A 131 -50.65 -10.27 18.86
CA PRO A 131 -51.14 -10.96 17.68
C PRO A 131 -52.19 -10.09 16.99
N GLN A 132 -51.77 -9.40 15.93
CA GLN A 132 -52.68 -8.90 14.91
C GLN A 132 -53.33 -10.13 14.25
N ASN A 133 -54.65 -10.21 14.30
CA ASN A 133 -55.42 -11.29 13.68
C ASN A 133 -55.30 -11.18 12.16
N ASN A 134 -54.25 -11.79 11.61
CA ASN A 134 -54.01 -11.80 10.18
C ASN A 134 -54.56 -13.09 9.59
N GLU A 135 -55.50 -12.94 8.66
CA GLU A 135 -55.96 -14.05 7.82
C GLU A 135 -54.76 -14.74 7.16
N PRO A 136 -54.80 -16.07 6.96
CA PRO A 136 -53.68 -16.81 6.40
C PRO A 136 -53.37 -16.31 4.97
N THR A 137 -52.22 -15.64 4.82
CA THR A 137 -51.67 -15.19 3.53
C THR A 137 -51.06 -16.33 2.71
N ASP A 138 -51.21 -17.58 3.16
CA ASP A 138 -50.70 -18.74 2.44
C ASP A 138 -51.52 -18.98 1.16
N PHE A 139 -50.79 -19.12 0.06
CA PHE A 139 -51.31 -19.33 -1.28
C PHE A 139 -52.36 -20.44 -1.35
N TRP A 140 -52.15 -21.54 -0.61
CA TRP A 140 -53.06 -22.69 -0.56
C TRP A 140 -54.39 -22.38 0.16
N SER A 141 -54.38 -21.52 1.16
CA SER A 141 -55.58 -21.08 1.87
C SER A 141 -56.42 -20.14 1.00
N GLN A 142 -55.77 -19.25 0.25
CA GLN A 142 -56.43 -18.41 -0.75
C GLN A 142 -57.00 -19.24 -1.92
N MET A 143 -56.30 -20.30 -2.34
CA MET A 143 -56.76 -21.17 -3.42
C MET A 143 -58.01 -21.96 -3.01
N LYS A 144 -58.09 -22.50 -1.78
CA LYS A 144 -59.28 -23.20 -1.29
C LYS A 144 -60.52 -22.31 -1.19
N SER A 145 -60.36 -21.03 -0.85
CA SER A 145 -61.48 -20.10 -0.77
C SER A 145 -62.04 -19.68 -2.13
N LYS A 146 -61.30 -19.86 -3.23
CA LYS A 146 -61.72 -19.47 -4.59
C LYS A 146 -62.46 -20.56 -5.36
N TYR A 147 -62.29 -21.83 -4.97
CA TYR A 147 -62.84 -22.98 -5.69
C TYR A 147 -63.89 -23.76 -4.89
N ASN A 148 -64.36 -23.21 -3.77
CA ASN A 148 -65.56 -23.64 -3.06
C ASN A 148 -66.68 -22.62 -3.27
#